data_AF-A0AAJ1SQN8-F1
#
_entry.id   AF-A0AAJ1SQN8-F1
#
_cell.length_a   1.000
_cell.length_b   1.000
_cell.length_c   1.000
_cell.angle_alpha   90.00
_cell.angle_beta   90.00
_cell.angle_gamma   90.00
#
_symmetry.space_group_name_H-M   'P 1'
#
loop_
_entity.id
_entity.type
_entity.pdbx_description
1 polymer ?
#
loop_
_entity_poly.entity_id
_entity_poly.type
_entity_poly.pdbx_seq_one_letter_code
_entity_poly.pdbx_strand_id
1 'polypeptide(L)'
;MAAVILRCDAEVLRRWNYRAVVEQVAGSGIFLDRWRADSCPGVDPGSEAWLVVEGSTEASSGLIGHGFVTSQPYRIAAPADPGPAHWFFWVAWDSLLPLGEQVRPGLLGEALTDDLASRADGPSLVTLPPSSVPVLRRLWRAHAPSTADPLEVAGGTFPPETLRTVRVNRYERDPDGRRACIAFHGTQCAACGFSFESAYGVAGVGAIDVHHLVPPEILDGAYQLDPIADLVPLCHNCHAMAHTATPPLTVGELRSIMSAAGHLKGEVVTEVALQAQEDARRILDGGRM
;
A
#
# COMPACT_ATOMS: atom_id res chain seq x y z
N MET A 1 -18.73 -7.37 -2.24
CA MET A 1 -18.48 -6.42 -1.14
C MET A 1 -19.20 -5.12 -1.44
N ALA A 2 -19.70 -4.45 -0.41
CA ALA A 2 -20.28 -3.12 -0.53
C ALA A 2 -19.14 -2.09 -0.69
N ALA A 3 -19.40 -1.03 -1.46
CA ALA A 3 -18.49 0.10 -1.59
C ALA A 3 -19.27 1.40 -1.45
N VAL A 4 -18.58 2.46 -1.04
CA VAL A 4 -19.15 3.79 -0.91
C VAL A 4 -18.25 4.84 -1.55
N ILE A 5 -18.88 5.87 -2.10
CA ILE A 5 -18.21 7.11 -2.46
C ILE A 5 -18.41 8.09 -1.30
N LEU A 6 -17.29 8.67 -0.86
CA LEU A 6 -17.24 9.74 0.12
C LEU A 6 -16.83 11.01 -0.62
N ARG A 7 -17.71 12.02 -0.62
CA ARG A 7 -17.45 13.30 -1.26
C ARG A 7 -16.88 14.28 -0.26
N CYS A 8 -15.84 15.01 -0.64
CA CYS A 8 -15.22 16.02 0.18
C CYS A 8 -15.00 17.31 -0.59
N ASP A 9 -15.07 18.42 0.13
CA ASP A 9 -14.79 19.75 -0.39
C ASP A 9 -13.36 20.20 -0.05
N ALA A 10 -13.02 21.41 -0.47
CA ALA A 10 -11.73 22.03 -0.16
C ALA A 10 -11.52 22.33 1.34
N GLU A 11 -12.55 22.32 2.19
CA GLU A 11 -12.40 22.52 3.64
C GLU A 11 -11.90 21.24 4.32
N VAL A 12 -12.46 20.08 3.95
CA VAL A 12 -12.00 18.78 4.44
C VAL A 12 -10.53 18.56 4.09
N LEU A 13 -10.13 18.87 2.85
CA LEU A 13 -8.74 18.74 2.41
C LEU A 13 -7.79 19.69 3.15
N ARG A 14 -8.24 20.91 3.45
CA ARG A 14 -7.48 21.87 4.27
C ARG A 14 -7.32 21.38 5.71
N ARG A 15 -8.38 20.84 6.32
CA ARG A 15 -8.34 20.25 7.67
C ARG A 15 -7.31 19.14 7.78
N TRP A 16 -7.18 18.33 6.74
CA TRP A 16 -6.19 17.25 6.70
C TRP A 16 -4.76 17.72 6.51
N ASN A 17 -4.53 18.97 6.07
CA ASN A 17 -3.27 19.31 5.40
C ASN A 17 -2.95 18.26 4.32
N TYR A 18 -3.82 18.18 3.31
CA TYR A 18 -3.91 17.04 2.39
C TYR A 18 -2.55 16.56 1.85
N ARG A 19 -1.64 17.48 1.52
CA ARG A 19 -0.29 17.13 1.07
C ARG A 19 0.46 16.26 2.08
N ALA A 20 0.45 16.63 3.35
CA ALA A 20 1.11 15.86 4.41
C ALA A 20 0.46 14.49 4.62
N VAL A 21 -0.85 14.40 4.39
CA VAL A 21 -1.57 13.12 4.46
C VAL A 21 -1.23 12.21 3.28
N VAL A 22 -1.09 12.75 2.06
CA VAL A 22 -0.60 11.97 0.90
C VAL A 22 0.80 11.43 1.18
N GLU A 23 1.71 12.27 1.70
CA GLU A 23 3.06 11.86 2.11
C GLU A 23 3.02 10.80 3.23
N GLN A 24 2.11 10.93 4.21
CA GLN A 24 1.91 9.94 5.26
C GLN A 24 1.41 8.60 4.72
N VAL A 25 0.43 8.59 3.81
CA VAL A 25 -0.09 7.35 3.20
C VAL A 25 1.01 6.68 2.38
N ALA A 26 1.78 7.44 1.60
CA ALA A 26 2.92 6.91 0.87
C ALA A 26 4.00 6.30 1.79
N GLY A 27 4.28 6.92 2.95
CA GLY A 27 5.33 6.44 3.86
C GLY A 27 4.88 5.38 4.89
N SER A 28 3.62 5.38 5.31
CA SER A 28 3.10 4.49 6.38
C SER A 28 2.04 3.49 5.91
N GLY A 29 1.59 3.61 4.67
CA GLY A 29 0.59 2.76 4.04
C GLY A 29 -0.86 3.09 4.43
N ILE A 30 -1.11 3.78 5.54
CA ILE A 30 -2.47 4.07 6.03
C ILE A 30 -2.59 5.45 6.69
N PHE A 31 -3.66 6.17 6.38
CA PHE A 31 -4.14 7.32 7.15
C PHE A 31 -5.55 7.05 7.67
N LEU A 32 -5.75 7.13 8.98
CA LEU A 32 -7.04 6.86 9.62
C LEU A 32 -7.75 8.20 9.90
N ASP A 33 -8.94 8.39 9.35
CA ASP A 33 -9.78 9.55 9.65
C ASP A 33 -11.21 9.15 10.04
N ARG A 34 -11.85 10.02 10.82
CA ARG A 34 -13.25 9.89 11.19
C ARG A 34 -14.11 10.67 10.20
N TRP A 35 -14.93 9.94 9.45
CA TRP A 35 -15.89 10.50 8.52
C TRP A 35 -17.19 10.88 9.21
N ARG A 36 -17.83 11.96 8.76
CA ARG A 36 -19.13 12.43 9.23
C ARG A 36 -20.20 12.14 8.18
N ALA A 37 -21.36 11.66 8.61
CA ALA A 37 -22.56 11.51 7.79
C ALA A 37 -23.77 12.14 8.48
N ASP A 38 -24.69 12.70 7.70
CA ASP A 38 -25.89 13.35 8.23
C ASP A 38 -27.02 12.37 8.57
N SER A 39 -27.00 11.17 7.99
CA SER A 39 -27.90 10.05 8.29
C SER A 39 -27.09 8.79 8.62
N CYS A 40 -27.74 7.78 9.21
CA CYS A 40 -27.10 6.51 9.50
C CYS A 40 -26.66 5.86 8.17
N PRO A 41 -25.34 5.74 7.90
CA PRO A 41 -24.89 5.20 6.64
C PRO A 41 -25.03 3.67 6.66
N GLY A 42 -25.54 3.09 5.57
CA GLY A 42 -25.60 1.64 5.39
C GLY A 42 -24.24 1.07 5.00
N VAL A 43 -23.24 1.24 5.88
CA VAL A 43 -21.86 0.80 5.66
C VAL A 43 -21.41 -0.17 6.74
N ASP A 44 -20.79 -1.26 6.31
CA ASP A 44 -20.20 -2.25 7.19
C ASP A 44 -18.67 -2.13 7.19
N PRO A 45 -17.98 -2.47 8.30
CA PRO A 45 -16.54 -2.67 8.31
C PRO A 45 -16.09 -3.59 7.18
N GLY A 46 -15.01 -3.21 6.49
CA GLY A 46 -14.50 -3.89 5.30
C GLY A 46 -15.10 -3.40 3.99
N SER A 47 -16.09 -2.51 4.01
CA SER A 47 -16.58 -1.85 2.80
C SER A 47 -15.51 -0.95 2.20
N GLU A 48 -15.35 -0.97 0.88
CA GLU A 48 -14.44 -0.06 0.17
C GLU A 48 -14.96 1.38 0.23
N ALA A 49 -14.06 2.32 0.49
CA ALA A 49 -14.33 3.75 0.51
C ALA A 49 -13.53 4.44 -0.59
N TRP A 50 -14.23 5.13 -1.49
CA TRP A 50 -13.66 5.88 -2.60
C TRP A 50 -13.82 7.37 -2.33
N LEU A 51 -12.72 8.12 -2.31
CA LEU A 51 -12.73 9.56 -2.03
C LEU A 51 -12.87 10.34 -3.32
N VAL A 52 -13.90 11.17 -3.42
CA VAL A 52 -14.10 12.11 -4.52
C VAL A 52 -14.00 13.53 -3.98
N VAL A 53 -13.13 14.34 -4.57
CA VAL A 53 -13.06 15.77 -4.28
C VAL A 53 -14.02 16.54 -5.17
N GLU A 54 -14.73 17.49 -4.58
CA GLU A 54 -15.61 18.45 -5.24
C GLU A 54 -14.97 19.84 -5.18
N GLY A 55 -14.38 20.24 -6.31
CA GLY A 55 -13.83 21.57 -6.51
C GLY A 55 -14.74 22.47 -7.34
N SER A 56 -14.34 23.74 -7.47
CA SER A 56 -15.09 24.74 -8.24
C SER A 56 -15.01 24.57 -9.75
N THR A 57 -14.13 23.69 -10.24
CA THR A 57 -13.90 23.39 -11.67
C THR A 57 -13.75 21.89 -11.89
N GLU A 58 -13.99 21.40 -13.11
CA GLU A 58 -13.73 19.99 -13.46
C GLU A 58 -12.29 19.54 -13.21
N ALA A 59 -11.31 20.45 -13.38
CA ALA A 59 -9.90 20.15 -13.15
C ALA A 59 -9.55 20.02 -11.66
N SER A 60 -10.39 20.55 -10.77
CA SER A 60 -10.24 20.48 -9.31
C SER A 60 -11.14 19.43 -8.66
N SER A 61 -11.91 18.69 -9.46
CA SER A 61 -12.85 17.67 -9.02
C SER A 61 -12.42 16.31 -9.54
N GLY A 62 -12.76 15.24 -8.83
CA GLY A 62 -12.50 13.89 -9.32
C GLY A 62 -12.22 12.88 -8.22
N LEU A 63 -12.06 11.62 -8.62
CA LEU A 63 -11.68 10.54 -7.71
C LEU A 63 -10.20 10.71 -7.34
N ILE A 64 -9.93 10.78 -6.05
CA ILE A 64 -8.60 11.14 -5.51
C ILE A 64 -8.09 10.14 -4.47
N GLY A 65 -8.91 9.17 -4.03
CA GLY A 65 -8.47 8.26 -2.99
C GLY A 65 -9.24 6.96 -2.91
N HIS A 66 -8.60 6.00 -2.25
CA HIS A 66 -9.15 4.70 -1.89
C HIS A 66 -8.81 4.38 -0.43
N GLY A 67 -9.70 3.61 0.21
CA GLY A 67 -9.56 3.14 1.57
C GLY A 67 -10.66 2.15 1.96
N PHE A 68 -10.77 1.87 3.26
CA PHE A 68 -11.74 0.94 3.81
C PHE A 68 -12.42 1.48 5.06
N VAL A 69 -13.71 1.18 5.19
CA VAL A 69 -14.45 1.41 6.44
C VAL A 69 -13.92 0.45 7.50
N THR A 70 -13.53 0.96 8.66
CA THR A 70 -12.93 0.16 9.75
C THR A 70 -13.82 0.04 10.99
N SER A 71 -14.94 0.76 11.04
CA SER A 71 -15.88 0.70 12.16
C SER A 71 -17.33 0.66 11.69
N GLN A 72 -18.19 0.09 12.55
CA GLN A 72 -19.63 0.28 12.44
C GLN A 72 -19.97 1.78 12.64
N PRO A 73 -21.03 2.31 12.00
CA PRO A 73 -21.47 3.67 12.22
C PRO A 73 -21.95 3.90 13.65
N TYR A 74 -21.54 5.01 14.25
CA TYR A 74 -21.86 5.37 15.63
C TYR A 74 -22.24 6.84 15.77
N ARG A 75 -22.90 7.18 16.88
CA ARG A 75 -23.28 8.55 17.22
C ARG A 75 -22.45 9.05 18.39
N ILE A 76 -22.16 10.34 18.38
CA ILE A 76 -21.61 11.04 19.54
C ILE A 76 -22.76 11.85 20.13
N ALA A 77 -23.05 11.65 21.42
CA ALA A 77 -24.04 12.45 22.11
C ALA A 77 -23.54 13.90 22.24
N ALA A 78 -24.29 14.87 21.71
CA ALA A 78 -24.00 16.28 21.93
C ALA A 78 -24.30 16.64 23.40
N PRO A 79 -23.52 17.53 24.05
CA PRO A 79 -23.92 18.08 25.34
C PRO A 79 -25.14 18.99 25.14
N ALA A 80 -26.24 18.67 25.84
CA ALA A 80 -27.40 19.51 26.21
C ALA A 80 -28.07 20.47 25.19
N ASP A 81 -27.70 20.49 23.91
CA ASP A 81 -28.31 21.33 22.86
C ASP A 81 -28.75 20.45 21.66
N PRO A 82 -29.99 20.60 21.12
CA PRO A 82 -30.58 19.66 20.18
C PRO A 82 -30.17 20.02 18.73
N GLY A 83 -28.88 19.92 18.43
CA GLY A 83 -28.41 19.88 17.06
C GLY A 83 -28.83 18.57 16.37
N PRO A 84 -28.93 18.52 15.03
CA PRO A 84 -29.19 17.28 14.30
C PRO A 84 -28.10 16.26 14.64
N ALA A 85 -28.52 15.03 14.93
CA ALA A 85 -27.60 14.01 15.35
C ALA A 85 -26.73 13.52 14.18
N HIS A 86 -25.44 13.84 14.24
CA HIS A 86 -24.48 13.38 13.24
C HIS A 86 -24.01 11.95 13.53
N TRP A 87 -23.83 11.20 12.45
CA TRP A 87 -23.26 9.87 12.46
C TRP A 87 -21.78 9.94 12.08
N PHE A 88 -21.00 9.02 12.64
CA PHE A 88 -19.57 8.92 12.40
C PHE A 88 -19.18 7.46 12.13
N PHE A 89 -18.15 7.28 11.33
CA PHE A 89 -17.47 6.00 11.13
C PHE A 89 -16.01 6.25 10.78
N TRP A 90 -15.17 5.25 11.00
CA TRP A 90 -13.74 5.32 10.70
C TRP A 90 -13.44 4.80 9.31
N VAL A 91 -12.55 5.50 8.61
CA VAL A 91 -12.03 5.11 7.30
C VAL A 91 -10.51 5.10 7.36
N ALA A 92 -9.92 3.97 6.94
CA ALA A 92 -8.49 3.84 6.73
C ALA A 92 -8.19 4.05 5.24
N TRP A 93 -7.59 5.18 4.91
CA TRP A 93 -7.15 5.53 3.56
C TRP A 93 -5.79 4.88 3.29
N ASP A 94 -5.70 4.07 2.25
CA ASP A 94 -4.50 3.30 1.90
C ASP A 94 -3.86 3.76 0.59
N SER A 95 -4.54 4.59 -0.19
CA SER A 95 -4.02 5.17 -1.42
C SER A 95 -4.68 6.53 -1.69
N LEU A 96 -3.86 7.55 -1.91
CA LEU A 96 -4.29 8.92 -2.19
C LEU A 96 -3.45 9.52 -3.32
N LEU A 97 -4.10 10.19 -4.26
CA LEU A 97 -3.45 10.90 -5.37
C LEU A 97 -3.07 12.33 -4.96
N PRO A 98 -1.95 12.88 -5.44
CA PRO A 98 -1.66 14.30 -5.33
C PRO A 98 -2.77 15.17 -5.94
N LEU A 99 -2.94 16.39 -5.43
CA LEU A 99 -3.86 17.35 -6.04
C LEU A 99 -3.40 17.69 -7.46
N GLY A 100 -4.33 17.62 -8.41
CA GLY A 100 -4.08 17.79 -9.84
C GLY A 100 -3.97 16.48 -10.62
N GLU A 101 -3.85 15.34 -9.92
CA GLU A 101 -3.77 14.01 -10.53
C GLU A 101 -5.07 13.22 -10.38
N GLN A 102 -6.16 13.86 -9.95
CA GLN A 102 -7.45 13.20 -9.74
C GLN A 102 -7.97 12.57 -11.04
N VAL A 103 -8.62 11.41 -10.93
CA VAL A 103 -9.34 10.84 -12.07
C VAL A 103 -10.52 11.73 -12.37
N ARG A 104 -10.54 12.27 -13.60
CA ARG A 104 -11.50 13.30 -14.00
C ARG A 104 -12.95 12.80 -13.87
N PRO A 105 -13.90 13.68 -13.48
CA PRO A 105 -15.30 13.31 -13.32
C PRO A 105 -15.91 12.73 -14.61
N GLY A 106 -15.52 13.21 -15.79
CA GLY A 106 -15.96 12.66 -17.08
C GLY A 106 -15.61 11.19 -17.26
N LEU A 107 -14.37 10.79 -16.95
CA LEU A 107 -13.93 9.38 -17.01
C LEU A 107 -14.64 8.52 -15.96
N LEU A 108 -14.90 9.09 -14.78
CA LEU A 108 -15.66 8.42 -13.73
C LEU A 108 -17.12 8.18 -14.16
N GLY A 109 -17.76 9.17 -14.81
CA GLY A 109 -19.12 9.09 -15.33
C GLY A 109 -19.27 8.16 -16.53
N GLU A 110 -18.28 8.10 -17.43
CA GLU A 110 -18.26 7.11 -18.52
C GLU A 110 -18.12 5.68 -17.99
N ALA A 111 -17.36 5.51 -16.91
CA ALA A 111 -17.10 4.21 -16.31
C ALA A 111 -18.30 3.71 -15.47
N LEU A 112 -19.01 4.59 -14.79
CA LEU A 112 -20.15 4.25 -13.94
C LEU A 112 -21.46 4.56 -14.65
N THR A 113 -22.23 3.51 -15.01
CA THR A 113 -23.56 3.62 -15.62
C THR A 113 -24.63 4.29 -14.74
N ASP A 114 -24.31 4.67 -13.51
CA ASP A 114 -25.24 5.19 -12.51
C ASP A 114 -24.90 6.66 -12.19
N ASP A 115 -25.79 7.59 -12.57
CA ASP A 115 -25.63 9.05 -12.51
C ASP A 115 -25.41 9.62 -11.08
N LEU A 116 -25.58 8.82 -10.04
CA LEU A 116 -25.43 9.27 -8.64
C LEU A 116 -23.97 9.52 -8.23
N ALA A 117 -23.03 8.81 -8.85
CA ALA A 117 -21.60 8.95 -8.58
C ALA A 117 -20.94 10.15 -9.30
N SER A 118 -21.54 10.64 -10.38
CA SER A 118 -20.99 11.71 -11.24
C SER A 118 -21.59 13.09 -11.01
N ARG A 119 -22.72 13.21 -10.29
CA ARG A 119 -23.37 14.50 -10.01
C ARG A 119 -22.58 15.36 -9.04
N ALA A 120 -22.34 16.62 -9.40
CA ALA A 120 -21.61 17.61 -8.59
C ALA A 120 -22.39 18.10 -7.35
N ASP A 121 -23.71 17.83 -7.27
CA ASP A 121 -24.59 18.22 -6.15
C ASP A 121 -25.19 16.99 -5.43
N GLY A 122 -24.39 15.92 -5.30
CA GLY A 122 -24.82 14.66 -4.70
C GLY A 122 -24.74 14.64 -3.16
N PRO A 123 -25.35 13.63 -2.49
CA PRO A 123 -25.16 13.45 -1.06
C PRO A 123 -23.70 13.13 -0.75
N SER A 124 -23.20 13.60 0.40
CA SER A 124 -21.78 13.43 0.82
C SER A 124 -21.31 11.97 0.95
N LEU A 125 -22.27 11.03 0.98
CA LEU A 125 -22.03 9.59 0.97
C LEU A 125 -23.01 8.92 -0.01
N VAL A 126 -22.47 8.12 -0.92
CA VAL A 126 -23.25 7.35 -1.91
C VAL A 126 -22.84 5.87 -1.81
N THR A 127 -23.81 4.99 -1.54
CA THR A 127 -23.58 3.53 -1.62
C THR A 127 -23.58 3.07 -3.06
N LEU A 128 -22.56 2.32 -3.44
CA LEU A 128 -22.39 1.80 -4.79
C LEU A 128 -22.94 0.37 -4.93
N PRO A 129 -23.57 0.03 -6.07
CA PRO A 129 -23.89 -1.34 -6.41
C PRO A 129 -22.61 -2.20 -6.51
N PRO A 130 -22.64 -3.48 -6.08
CA PRO A 130 -21.48 -4.38 -6.19
C PRO A 130 -20.92 -4.50 -7.63
N SER A 131 -21.74 -4.30 -8.65
CA SER A 131 -21.33 -4.31 -10.06
C SER A 131 -20.43 -3.13 -10.46
N SER A 132 -20.48 -2.02 -9.71
CA SER A 132 -19.69 -0.81 -9.97
C SER A 132 -18.24 -0.93 -9.48
N VAL A 133 -18.01 -1.75 -8.46
CA VAL A 133 -16.70 -1.86 -7.79
C VAL A 133 -15.59 -2.35 -8.73
N PRO A 134 -15.76 -3.43 -9.54
CA PRO A 134 -14.72 -3.86 -10.47
C PRO A 134 -14.40 -2.80 -11.54
N VAL A 135 -15.37 -1.95 -11.90
CA VAL A 135 -15.17 -0.88 -12.87
C VAL A 135 -14.32 0.24 -12.27
N LEU A 136 -14.62 0.66 -11.04
CA LEU A 136 -13.82 1.63 -10.29
C LEU A 136 -12.38 1.18 -10.11
N ARG A 137 -12.15 -0.08 -9.71
CA ARG A 137 -10.79 -0.61 -9.56
C ARG A 137 -10.00 -0.62 -10.86
N ARG A 138 -10.65 -0.90 -12.00
CA ARG A 138 -10.00 -0.82 -13.32
C ARG A 138 -9.62 0.61 -13.68
N LEU A 139 -10.55 1.56 -13.46
CA LEU A 139 -10.29 2.98 -13.69
C LEU A 139 -9.17 3.51 -12.79
N TRP A 140 -9.21 3.14 -11.51
CA TRP A 140 -8.19 3.48 -10.52
C TRP A 140 -6.84 2.90 -10.91
N ARG A 141 -6.75 1.61 -11.27
CA ARG A 141 -5.49 0.98 -11.70
C ARG A 141 -4.80 1.72 -12.86
N ALA A 142 -5.57 2.32 -13.76
CA ALA A 142 -5.01 3.08 -14.88
C ALA A 142 -4.43 4.46 -14.49
N HIS A 143 -4.77 4.97 -13.29
CA HIS A 143 -4.44 6.33 -12.84
C HIS A 143 -3.80 6.38 -11.44
N ALA A 144 -3.75 5.26 -10.72
CA ALA A 144 -3.23 5.16 -9.37
C ALA A 144 -1.75 5.54 -9.34
N PRO A 145 -1.23 5.99 -8.18
CA PRO A 145 0.17 6.38 -8.07
C PRO A 145 1.07 5.23 -8.52
N SER A 146 2.00 5.51 -9.44
CA SER A 146 3.08 4.55 -9.73
C SER A 146 3.97 4.49 -8.51
N THR A 147 4.03 3.33 -7.87
CA THR A 147 5.00 3.04 -6.82
C THR A 147 6.39 2.95 -7.44
N ALA A 148 7.42 3.40 -6.71
CA ALA A 148 8.81 3.31 -7.18
C ALA A 148 9.33 1.86 -7.19
N ASP A 149 8.71 1.00 -6.39
CA ASP A 149 8.95 -0.44 -6.34
C ASP A 149 7.89 -1.18 -7.19
N PRO A 150 8.30 -1.90 -8.26
CA PRO A 150 7.39 -2.71 -9.08
C PRO A 150 6.62 -3.81 -8.32
N LEU A 151 7.07 -4.16 -7.10
CA LEU A 151 6.38 -5.12 -6.23
C LEU A 151 5.32 -4.47 -5.34
N GLU A 152 5.35 -3.14 -5.19
CA GLU A 152 4.31 -2.43 -4.47
C GLU A 152 3.11 -2.18 -5.37
N VAL A 153 1.93 -2.48 -4.84
CA VAL A 153 0.68 -2.26 -5.55
C VAL A 153 -0.13 -1.22 -4.80
N ALA A 154 -0.55 -0.17 -5.50
CA ALA A 154 -1.41 0.85 -4.93
C ALA A 154 -2.72 0.25 -4.40
N GLY A 155 -3.14 0.69 -3.20
CA GLY A 155 -4.43 0.35 -2.62
C GLY A 155 -5.59 0.56 -3.61
N GLY A 156 -6.58 -0.34 -3.57
CA GLY A 156 -7.75 -0.30 -4.47
C GLY A 156 -7.53 -0.92 -5.85
N THR A 157 -6.31 -1.35 -6.17
CA THR A 157 -6.01 -1.98 -7.47
C THR A 157 -6.59 -3.39 -7.59
N PHE A 158 -6.67 -4.13 -6.48
CA PHE A 158 -7.14 -5.52 -6.43
C PHE A 158 -8.21 -5.70 -5.35
N PRO A 159 -9.02 -6.77 -5.43
CA PRO A 159 -9.93 -7.14 -4.36
C PRO A 159 -9.21 -7.31 -3.00
N PRO A 160 -9.75 -6.80 -1.89
CA PRO A 160 -9.13 -6.91 -0.56
C PRO A 160 -8.82 -8.35 -0.15
N GLU A 161 -9.68 -9.29 -0.52
CA GLU A 161 -9.55 -10.72 -0.27
C GLU A 161 -8.37 -11.36 -1.01
N THR A 162 -7.86 -10.70 -2.06
CA THR A 162 -6.70 -11.18 -2.83
C THR A 162 -5.38 -10.61 -2.34
N LEU A 163 -5.41 -9.64 -1.43
CA LEU A 163 -4.22 -8.98 -0.90
C LEU A 163 -3.89 -9.51 0.50
N ARG A 164 -2.64 -9.93 0.71
CA ARG A 164 -2.10 -10.19 2.04
C ARG A 164 -1.15 -9.06 2.41
N THR A 165 -1.54 -8.22 3.37
CA THR A 165 -0.66 -7.16 3.87
C THR A 165 0.32 -7.74 4.88
N VAL A 166 1.62 -7.61 4.61
CA VAL A 166 2.68 -7.88 5.59
C VAL A 166 3.11 -6.53 6.15
N ARG A 167 2.91 -6.31 7.46
CA ARG A 167 3.41 -5.11 8.13
C ARG A 167 4.91 -5.24 8.29
N VAL A 168 5.66 -4.63 7.37
CA VAL A 168 7.10 -4.40 7.53
C VAL A 168 7.32 -3.13 8.34
N ASN A 169 8.36 -3.14 9.16
CA ASN A 169 8.64 -2.08 10.12
C ASN A 169 9.00 -0.76 9.38
N ARG A 170 8.50 0.38 9.87
CA ARG A 170 8.78 1.73 9.30
C ARG A 170 10.28 1.95 9.05
N TYR A 171 11.12 1.45 9.95
CA TYR A 171 12.56 1.66 9.92
C TYR A 171 13.29 0.86 8.83
N GLU A 172 12.76 -0.30 8.40
CA GLU A 172 13.32 -1.09 7.29
C GLU A 172 13.10 -0.42 5.93
N ARG A 173 12.20 0.59 5.91
CA ARG A 173 11.86 1.38 4.72
C ARG A 173 12.23 2.86 4.85
N ASP A 174 12.93 3.26 5.91
CA ASP A 174 13.46 4.62 6.00
C ASP A 174 14.51 4.83 4.90
N PRO A 175 14.24 5.67 3.88
CA PRO A 175 15.19 5.87 2.79
C PRO A 175 16.49 6.50 3.29
N ASP A 176 16.48 7.28 4.36
CA ASP A 176 17.66 7.94 4.90
C ASP A 176 18.53 6.94 5.67
N GLY A 177 17.91 6.18 6.58
CA GLY A 177 18.55 5.06 7.26
C GLY A 177 19.11 4.03 6.28
N ARG A 178 18.36 3.67 5.24
CA ARG A 178 18.86 2.78 4.18
C ARG A 178 20.10 3.32 3.50
N ARG A 179 20.09 4.58 3.07
CA ARG A 179 21.24 5.19 2.39
C ARG A 179 22.47 5.20 3.30
N ALA A 180 22.31 5.56 4.57
CA ALA A 180 23.40 5.60 5.54
C ALA A 180 23.95 4.18 5.83
N CYS A 181 23.07 3.20 6.03
CA CYS A 181 23.45 1.80 6.23
C CYS A 181 24.23 1.25 5.03
N ILE A 182 23.72 1.41 3.81
CA ILE A 182 24.38 0.91 2.60
C ILE A 182 25.70 1.65 2.34
N ALA A 183 25.76 2.96 2.60
CA ALA A 183 27.00 3.72 2.45
C ALA A 183 28.11 3.21 3.40
N PHE A 184 27.75 2.74 4.59
CA PHE A 184 28.69 2.24 5.58
C PHE A 184 29.01 0.74 5.40
N HIS A 185 27.98 -0.11 5.32
CA HIS A 185 28.11 -1.57 5.28
C HIS A 185 28.28 -2.15 3.87
N GLY A 186 27.98 -1.37 2.83
CA GLY A 186 27.98 -1.80 1.44
C GLY A 186 26.69 -2.53 1.04
N THR A 187 26.75 -3.19 -0.12
CA THR A 187 25.59 -3.85 -0.78
C THR A 187 25.63 -5.37 -0.71
N GLN A 188 26.59 -5.93 0.01
CA GLN A 188 26.71 -7.38 0.22
C GLN A 188 25.84 -7.80 1.39
N CYS A 189 25.10 -8.90 1.24
CA CYS A 189 24.33 -9.49 2.32
C CYS A 189 25.25 -9.86 3.48
N ALA A 190 25.00 -9.33 4.68
CA ALA A 190 25.81 -9.62 5.85
C ALA A 190 25.71 -11.08 6.30
N ALA A 191 24.63 -11.79 5.98
CA ALA A 191 24.50 -13.22 6.31
C ALA A 191 25.28 -14.09 5.31
N CYS A 192 24.90 -14.07 4.03
CA CYS A 192 25.40 -15.02 3.03
C CYS A 192 26.49 -14.47 2.09
N GLY A 193 26.81 -13.17 2.16
CA GLY A 193 27.76 -12.52 1.26
C GLY A 193 27.25 -12.26 -0.16
N PHE A 194 25.99 -12.61 -0.47
CA PHE A 194 25.42 -12.39 -1.79
C PHE A 194 25.36 -10.91 -2.15
N SER A 195 25.77 -10.57 -3.37
CA SER A 195 25.68 -9.24 -3.97
C SER A 195 24.86 -9.32 -5.25
N PHE A 196 23.74 -8.60 -5.28
CA PHE A 196 22.89 -8.54 -6.48
C PHE A 196 23.63 -7.90 -7.65
N GLU A 197 24.39 -6.85 -7.42
CA GLU A 197 25.18 -6.18 -8.46
C GLU A 197 26.26 -7.10 -9.03
N SER A 198 26.94 -7.88 -8.18
CA SER A 198 27.96 -8.83 -8.63
C SER A 198 27.37 -10.02 -9.39
N ALA A 199 26.16 -10.46 -9.03
CA ALA A 199 25.50 -11.62 -9.64
C ALA A 199 24.71 -11.27 -10.91
N TYR A 200 24.05 -10.11 -10.94
CA TYR A 200 23.11 -9.71 -11.99
C TYR A 200 23.53 -8.44 -12.76
N GLY A 201 24.68 -7.85 -12.43
CA GLY A 201 25.15 -6.61 -13.03
C GLY A 201 24.23 -5.43 -12.70
N VAL A 202 24.03 -4.55 -13.69
CA VAL A 202 23.23 -3.32 -13.52
C VAL A 202 21.80 -3.56 -13.06
N ALA A 203 21.21 -4.70 -13.41
CA ALA A 203 19.85 -5.07 -12.98
C ALA A 203 19.74 -5.35 -11.48
N GLY A 204 20.86 -5.65 -10.81
CA GLY A 204 20.92 -5.90 -9.38
C GLY A 204 21.20 -4.66 -8.52
N VAL A 205 21.44 -3.50 -9.13
CA VAL A 205 21.77 -2.27 -8.40
C VAL A 205 20.58 -1.85 -7.53
N GLY A 206 20.84 -1.61 -6.26
CA GLY A 206 19.82 -1.16 -5.31
C GLY A 206 18.85 -2.24 -4.83
N ALA A 207 19.00 -3.50 -5.25
CA ALA A 207 18.11 -4.61 -4.88
C ALA A 207 18.37 -5.23 -3.49
N ILE A 208 19.36 -4.74 -2.74
CA ILE A 208 19.63 -5.23 -1.38
C ILE A 208 18.64 -4.59 -0.38
N ASP A 209 18.11 -5.41 0.53
CA ASP A 209 17.25 -4.96 1.62
C ASP A 209 18.08 -4.54 2.83
N VAL A 210 17.49 -3.75 3.73
CA VAL A 210 18.04 -3.43 5.04
C VAL A 210 17.14 -4.00 6.12
N HIS A 211 17.76 -4.72 7.06
CA HIS A 211 17.09 -5.39 8.16
C HIS A 211 17.47 -4.73 9.49
N HIS A 212 16.51 -4.62 10.41
CA HIS A 212 16.73 -4.02 11.71
C HIS A 212 17.17 -5.06 12.76
N LEU A 213 18.31 -4.84 13.40
CA LEU A 213 18.90 -5.75 14.40
C LEU A 213 18.15 -5.73 15.74
N VAL A 214 17.57 -4.60 16.12
CA VAL A 214 16.77 -4.46 17.35
C VAL A 214 15.27 -4.51 17.02
N PRO A 215 14.47 -5.43 17.59
CA PRO A 215 13.03 -5.43 17.32
C PRO A 215 12.39 -4.09 17.69
N PRO A 216 11.57 -3.48 16.82
CA PRO A 216 10.92 -2.19 17.07
C PRO A 216 10.03 -2.19 18.32
N GLU A 217 9.57 -3.37 18.75
CA GLU A 217 8.76 -3.55 19.97
C GLU A 217 9.51 -3.17 21.26
N ILE A 218 10.85 -3.13 21.21
CA ILE A 218 11.73 -2.76 22.33
C ILE A 218 12.09 -1.27 22.27
N LEU A 219 11.82 -0.60 21.15
CA LEU A 219 12.12 0.81 20.93
C LEU A 219 11.00 1.66 21.54
N ASP A 220 11.31 2.40 22.60
CA ASP A 220 10.38 3.37 23.18
C ASP A 220 10.23 4.60 22.27
N GLY A 221 9.28 5.49 22.59
CA GLY A 221 9.00 6.69 21.79
C GLY A 221 10.13 7.72 21.72
N ALA A 222 11.26 7.51 22.40
CA ALA A 222 12.44 8.37 22.38
C ALA A 222 13.63 7.77 21.62
N TYR A 223 13.50 6.55 21.09
CA TYR A 223 14.58 5.89 20.37
C TYR A 223 14.84 6.55 19.01
N GLN A 224 16.08 6.98 18.81
CA GLN A 224 16.56 7.45 17.52
C GLN A 224 17.37 6.33 16.86
N LEU A 225 16.86 5.84 15.73
CA LEU A 225 17.54 4.86 14.89
C LEU A 225 18.97 5.31 14.56
N ASP A 226 19.96 4.48 14.83
CA ASP A 226 21.32 4.59 14.31
C ASP A 226 21.46 3.64 13.10
N PRO A 227 21.47 4.16 11.86
CA PRO A 227 21.55 3.33 10.67
C PRO A 227 22.81 2.47 10.55
N ILE A 228 23.86 2.79 11.30
CA ILE A 228 25.12 2.04 11.29
C ILE A 228 25.04 0.90 12.31
N ALA A 229 24.51 1.16 13.50
CA ALA A 229 24.45 0.17 14.57
C ALA A 229 23.21 -0.74 14.48
N ASP A 230 22.10 -0.23 13.96
CA ASP A 230 20.79 -0.88 14.05
C ASP A 230 20.34 -1.55 12.77
N LEU A 231 20.93 -1.18 11.63
CA LEU A 231 20.57 -1.72 10.33
C LEU A 231 21.71 -2.56 9.74
N VAL A 232 21.34 -3.60 9.01
CA VAL A 232 22.28 -4.45 8.29
C VAL A 232 21.75 -4.81 6.90
N PRO A 233 22.58 -4.80 5.84
CA PRO A 233 22.15 -5.22 4.52
C PRO A 233 21.93 -6.75 4.49
N LEU A 234 20.76 -7.19 4.02
CA LEU A 234 20.44 -8.60 3.77
C LEU A 234 19.86 -8.78 2.36
N CYS A 235 20.10 -9.93 1.73
CA CYS A 235 19.39 -10.28 0.50
C CYS A 235 17.96 -10.71 0.83
N HIS A 236 17.04 -10.59 -0.13
CA HIS A 236 15.62 -10.96 0.04
C HIS A 236 15.41 -12.32 0.72
N ASN A 237 16.22 -13.33 0.38
CA ASN A 237 16.12 -14.66 0.98
C ASN A 237 16.54 -14.67 2.46
N CYS A 238 17.70 -14.10 2.78
CA CYS A 238 18.18 -14.04 4.17
C CYS A 238 17.30 -13.13 5.02
N HIS A 239 16.78 -12.04 4.45
CA HIS A 239 15.86 -11.13 5.09
C HIS A 239 14.54 -11.84 5.45
N ALA A 240 13.93 -12.56 4.50
CA ALA A 240 12.75 -13.37 4.76
C ALA A 240 13.00 -14.42 5.85
N MET A 241 14.15 -15.10 5.82
CA MET A 241 14.53 -16.08 6.85
C MET A 241 14.70 -15.44 8.23
N ALA A 242 15.23 -14.22 8.32
CA ALA A 242 15.33 -13.49 9.60
C ALA A 242 13.96 -13.36 10.27
N HIS A 243 12.92 -13.03 9.50
CA HIS A 243 11.55 -12.86 10.00
C HIS A 243 10.75 -14.16 10.16
N THR A 244 11.37 -15.34 10.04
CA THR A 244 10.69 -16.61 10.38
C THR A 244 10.56 -16.84 11.90
N ALA A 245 11.25 -16.04 12.72
CA ALA A 245 11.19 -16.08 14.17
C ALA A 245 10.79 -14.71 14.75
N THR A 246 10.35 -14.70 16.01
CA THR A 246 10.06 -13.48 16.77
C THR A 246 10.69 -13.62 18.17
N PRO A 247 11.72 -12.82 18.52
CA PRO A 247 12.36 -11.79 17.70
C PRO A 247 13.03 -12.35 16.43
N PRO A 248 13.29 -11.53 15.39
CA PRO A 248 13.95 -11.97 14.17
C PRO A 248 15.31 -12.63 14.43
N LEU A 249 15.68 -13.60 13.59
CA LEU A 249 16.99 -14.25 13.67
C LEU A 249 18.09 -13.25 13.35
N THR A 250 19.14 -13.27 14.16
CA THR A 250 20.35 -12.49 13.96
C THR A 250 21.15 -12.99 12.76
N VAL A 251 22.04 -12.14 12.23
CA VAL A 251 23.01 -12.52 11.19
C VAL A 251 23.85 -13.73 11.62
N GLY A 252 24.21 -13.82 12.90
CA GLY A 252 24.96 -14.95 13.45
C GLY A 252 24.18 -16.26 13.42
N GLU A 253 22.90 -16.22 13.75
CA GLU A 253 22.01 -17.39 13.68
C GLU A 253 21.78 -17.84 12.23
N LEU A 254 21.54 -16.89 11.31
CA LEU A 254 21.41 -17.19 9.88
C LEU A 254 22.67 -17.88 9.34
N ARG A 255 23.86 -17.35 9.66
CA ARG A 255 25.14 -17.97 9.27
C ARG A 255 25.29 -19.38 9.85
N SER A 256 24.85 -19.59 11.09
CA SER A 256 24.93 -20.90 11.75
C SER A 256 24.00 -21.92 11.08
N ILE A 257 22.76 -21.53 10.77
CA ILE A 257 21.79 -22.37 10.05
C ILE A 257 22.31 -22.74 8.67
N MET A 258 22.83 -21.75 7.92
CA MET A 258 23.40 -21.99 6.59
C MET A 258 24.61 -22.92 6.64
N SER A 259 25.51 -22.74 7.60
CA SER A 259 26.67 -23.59 7.78
C SER A 259 26.28 -25.04 8.11
N ALA A 260 25.19 -25.25 8.85
CA ALA A 260 24.70 -26.58 9.21
C ALA A 260 23.96 -27.28 8.05
N ALA A 261 23.26 -26.52 7.20
CA ALA A 261 22.49 -27.05 6.07
C ALA A 261 23.36 -27.55 4.90
N GLY A 262 24.62 -27.11 4.81
CA GLY A 262 25.54 -27.46 3.73
C GLY A 262 25.33 -26.67 2.45
N HIS A 263 25.89 -27.14 1.33
CA HIS A 263 25.81 -26.46 0.03
C HIS A 263 24.70 -27.03 -0.85
N LEU A 264 23.90 -26.15 -1.47
CA LEU A 264 22.97 -26.53 -2.53
C LEU A 264 23.77 -27.06 -3.72
N LYS A 265 23.45 -28.26 -4.20
CA LYS A 265 23.95 -28.74 -5.49
C LYS A 265 23.13 -28.10 -6.59
N GLY A 266 23.80 -27.44 -7.53
CA GLY A 266 23.14 -26.98 -8.75
C GLY A 266 22.67 -28.17 -9.58
N GLU A 267 21.46 -28.09 -10.11
CA GLU A 267 20.92 -29.06 -11.07
C GLU A 267 20.78 -28.39 -12.43
N VAL A 268 21.01 -29.16 -13.50
CA VAL A 268 20.75 -28.69 -14.86
C VAL A 268 19.24 -28.71 -15.09
N VAL A 269 18.70 -27.68 -15.73
CA VAL A 269 17.28 -27.64 -16.11
C VAL A 269 16.96 -28.88 -16.94
N THR A 270 15.97 -29.66 -16.50
CA THR A 270 15.59 -30.91 -17.18
C THR A 270 14.91 -30.62 -18.51
N GLU A 271 14.94 -31.59 -19.44
CA GLU A 271 14.24 -31.47 -20.72
C GLU A 271 12.73 -31.21 -20.54
N VAL A 272 12.13 -31.82 -19.52
CA VAL A 272 10.72 -31.59 -19.18
C VAL A 272 10.48 -30.14 -18.73
N ALA A 273 11.37 -29.57 -17.92
CA ALA A 273 11.27 -28.19 -17.50
C ALA A 273 11.49 -27.20 -18.66
N LEU A 274 12.40 -27.52 -19.59
CA LEU A 274 12.58 -26.75 -20.82
C LEU A 274 11.33 -26.77 -21.70
N GLN A 275 10.74 -27.96 -21.92
CA GLN A 275 9.51 -28.08 -22.71
C GLN A 275 8.36 -27.28 -22.10
N ALA A 276 8.21 -27.32 -20.76
CA ALA A 276 7.20 -26.54 -20.06
C ALA A 276 7.40 -25.02 -20.23
N GLN A 277 8.64 -24.53 -20.25
CA GLN A 277 8.94 -23.11 -20.51
C GLN A 277 8.60 -22.72 -21.95
N GLU A 278 8.87 -23.59 -22.93
CA GLU A 278 8.48 -23.35 -24.33
C GLU A 278 6.96 -23.30 -24.50
N ASP A 279 6.22 -24.19 -23.86
CA ASP A 279 4.76 -24.20 -23.91
C ASP A 279 4.17 -22.94 -23.26
N ALA A 280 4.71 -22.51 -22.12
CA ALA A 280 4.33 -21.24 -21.49
C ALA A 280 4.55 -20.04 -22.44
N ARG A 281 5.67 -20.03 -23.17
CA ARG A 281 5.98 -18.99 -24.15
C ARG A 281 5.00 -19.00 -25.33
N ARG A 282 4.63 -20.18 -25.85
CA ARG A 282 3.61 -20.32 -26.90
C ARG A 282 2.25 -19.76 -26.46
N ILE A 283 1.86 -19.96 -25.20
CA ILE A 283 0.61 -19.41 -24.64
C ILE A 283 0.67 -17.88 -24.60
N LEU A 284 1.78 -17.31 -24.13
CA LEU A 284 1.96 -15.85 -24.06
C LEU A 284 1.98 -15.19 -25.44
N ASP A 285 2.59 -15.84 -26.44
CA ASP A 285 2.64 -15.34 -27.81
C ASP A 285 1.30 -15.53 -28.56
N GLY A 286 0.56 -16.60 -28.24
CA GLY A 286 -0.76 -16.92 -28.81
C GLY A 286 -1.93 -16.07 -28.30
N GLY A 287 -1.74 -15.30 -27.22
CA GLY A 287 -2.73 -14.34 -26.68
C GLY A 287 -2.69 -12.94 -27.30
N ARG A 288 -1.86 -12.72 -28.33
CA ARG A 288 -1.69 -11.44 -29.05
C ARG A 288 -2.34 -11.38 -30.44
N MET A 289 -3.24 -12.32 -30.77
CA MET A 289 -4.07 -12.24 -31.98
C MET A 289 -5.45 -11.68 -31.70
#